data_AF-T4VK42-F1
#
_entry.id   AF-T4VK42-F1
#
_cell.length_a   1.000
_cell.length_b   1.000
_cell.length_c   1.000
_cell.angle_alpha   90.00
_cell.angle_beta   90.00
_cell.angle_gamma   90.00
#
_symmetry.space_group_name_H-M   'P 1'
#
loop_
_entity.id
_entity.type
_entity.pdbx_description
1 polymer ?
#
loop_
_entity_poly.entity_id
_entity_poly.type
_entity_poly.pdbx_seq_one_letter_code
_entity_poly.pdbx_strand_id
1 'polypeptide(L)'
;MDVVVKNFICKGGKYDYIDSIGYFYGIGYFYFAEFIDITSKPKEKGHELLWVDIQDCCKYIHLEHQKWAVHQAINILNNKKY
;
A
#
# COMPACT_ATOMS: atom_id res chain seq x y z
N MET A 1 -5.06 6.93 13.01
CA MET A 1 -4.27 5.69 13.08
C MET A 1 -2.84 6.10 13.35
N ASP A 2 -2.24 5.47 14.33
CA ASP A 2 -0.85 5.70 14.68
C ASP A 2 -0.01 4.53 14.17
N VAL A 3 1.11 4.85 13.53
CA VAL A 3 2.04 3.87 12.97
C VAL A 3 3.48 4.32 13.17
N VAL A 4 4.39 3.35 13.30
CA VAL A 4 5.84 3.59 13.25
C VAL A 4 6.35 3.19 11.87
N VAL A 5 6.88 4.16 11.12
CA VAL A 5 7.53 3.90 9.82
C VAL A 5 8.84 3.14 10.04
N LYS A 6 9.05 2.09 9.25
CA LYS A 6 10.23 1.23 9.29
C LYS A 6 11.00 1.34 7.98
N ASN A 7 11.56 0.23 7.53
CA ASN A 7 12.44 0.16 6.37
C ASN A 7 11.70 0.55 5.08
N PHE A 8 12.40 1.29 4.23
CA PHE A 8 12.01 1.55 2.86
C PHE A 8 11.90 0.23 2.07
N ILE A 9 10.85 0.12 1.26
CA ILE A 9 10.59 -1.01 0.37
C ILE A 9 11.03 -0.63 -1.04
N CYS A 10 10.37 0.37 -1.64
CA CYS A 10 10.64 0.80 -3.00
C CYS A 10 10.03 2.18 -3.31
N LYS A 11 10.47 2.76 -4.43
CA LYS A 11 9.82 3.88 -5.10
C LYS A 11 9.23 3.35 -6.40
N GLY A 12 7.91 3.43 -6.53
CA GLY A 12 7.18 2.98 -7.73
C GLY A 12 6.41 4.13 -8.34
N GLY A 13 6.22 4.10 -9.66
CA GLY A 13 5.34 5.05 -10.32
C GLY A 13 4.91 4.59 -11.70
N LYS A 14 3.74 5.05 -12.11
CA LYS A 14 3.11 4.66 -13.39
C LYS A 14 2.22 5.79 -13.91
N TYR A 15 2.18 5.94 -15.23
CA TYR A 15 1.16 6.74 -15.89
C TYR A 15 -0.15 5.95 -15.91
N ASP A 16 -1.19 6.52 -15.32
CA ASP A 16 -2.53 5.96 -15.27
C ASP A 16 -3.54 6.99 -15.79
N TYR A 17 -4.72 6.51 -16.19
CA TYR A 17 -5.83 7.33 -16.65
C TYR A 17 -7.04 7.07 -15.75
N ILE A 18 -7.67 8.12 -15.27
CA ILE A 18 -8.90 8.06 -14.46
C ILE A 18 -9.91 9.02 -15.08
N ASP A 19 -11.13 8.56 -15.35
CA ASP A 19 -12.16 9.33 -16.07
C ASP A 19 -12.43 10.73 -15.51
N SER A 20 -12.34 10.89 -14.17
CA SER A 20 -12.62 12.16 -13.50
C SER A 20 -11.47 13.17 -13.55
N ILE A 21 -10.23 12.75 -13.81
CA ILE A 21 -9.04 13.61 -13.74
C ILE A 21 -8.13 13.54 -14.99
N GLY A 22 -8.36 12.60 -15.89
CA GLY A 22 -7.53 12.36 -17.07
C GLY A 22 -6.24 11.59 -16.77
N TYR A 23 -5.21 11.82 -17.59
CA TYR A 23 -3.90 11.20 -17.41
C TYR A 23 -3.15 11.83 -16.23
N PHE A 24 -2.55 11.00 -15.39
CA PHE A 24 -1.66 11.45 -14.32
C PHE A 24 -0.49 10.48 -14.15
N TYR A 25 0.58 10.97 -13.53
CA TYR A 25 1.74 10.16 -13.14
C TYR A 25 1.76 9.96 -11.64
N GLY A 26 1.26 8.81 -11.17
CA GLY A 26 1.28 8.46 -9.76
C GLY A 26 2.68 8.02 -9.34
N ILE A 27 3.25 8.65 -8.31
CA ILE A 27 4.52 8.26 -7.70
C ILE A 27 4.25 7.93 -6.23
N GLY A 28 4.66 6.73 -5.80
CA GLY A 28 4.58 6.27 -4.43
C GLY A 28 5.95 5.91 -3.86
N TYR A 29 6.15 6.27 -2.59
CA TYR A 29 7.26 5.80 -1.77
C TYR A 29 6.69 4.88 -0.71
N PHE A 30 7.14 3.63 -0.71
CA PHE A 30 6.54 2.56 0.09
C PHE A 30 7.51 2.11 1.17
N TYR A 31 6.97 1.91 2.38
CA TYR A 31 7.71 1.55 3.58
C TYR A 31 6.98 0.45 4.32
N PHE A 32 7.73 -0.40 5.02
CA PHE A 32 7.14 -1.18 6.09
C PHE A 32 6.69 -0.24 7.22
N ALA A 33 5.61 -0.60 7.90
CA ALA A 33 5.12 0.13 9.05
C ALA A 33 4.63 -0.85 10.11
N GLU A 34 4.74 -0.45 11.36
CA GLU A 34 4.16 -1.14 12.50
C GLU A 34 2.93 -0.37 12.96
N PHE A 35 1.80 -1.07 13.05
CA PHE A 35 0.54 -0.52 13.53
C PHE A 35 0.58 -0.37 15.06
N ILE A 36 0.24 0.81 15.57
CA ILE A 36 0.21 1.09 17.01
C ILE A 36 -1.23 1.12 17.52
N ASP A 37 -2.07 2.02 17.00
CA ASP A 37 -3.45 2.17 17.49
C ASP A 37 -4.39 2.86 16.49
N ILE A 38 -5.70 2.66 16.66
CA ILE A 38 -6.78 3.39 15.98
C ILE A 38 -7.12 4.64 16.79
N THR A 39 -6.50 5.77 16.45
CA THR A 39 -6.76 7.06 17.13
C THR A 39 -8.08 7.76 16.73
N SER A 40 -8.81 7.24 15.74
CA SER A 40 -10.10 7.83 15.32
C SER A 40 -10.95 6.87 14.48
N LYS A 41 -12.28 7.04 14.50
CA LYS A 41 -13.20 6.36 13.58
C LYS A 41 -12.99 6.83 12.12
N PRO A 42 -13.29 6.00 11.11
CA PRO A 42 -13.30 6.41 9.71
C PRO A 42 -14.21 7.64 9.50
N LYS A 43 -13.73 8.62 8.74
CA LYS A 43 -14.50 9.84 8.43
C LYS A 43 -15.49 9.64 7.28
N GLU A 44 -15.19 8.71 6.38
CA GLU A 44 -15.98 8.44 5.19
C GLU A 44 -16.86 7.21 5.38
N LYS A 45 -18.14 7.32 5.05
CA LYS A 45 -19.10 6.23 5.18
C LYS A 45 -18.73 5.08 4.24
N GLY A 46 -18.65 3.86 4.77
CA GLY A 46 -18.29 2.67 4.00
C GLY A 46 -16.79 2.41 3.83
N HIS A 47 -15.93 3.22 4.44
CA HIS A 47 -14.49 2.97 4.47
C HIS A 47 -14.11 2.22 5.74
N GLU A 48 -13.53 1.04 5.57
CA GLU A 48 -13.10 0.15 6.66
C GLU A 48 -11.60 -0.12 6.56
N LEU A 49 -10.93 -0.24 7.71
CA LEU A 49 -9.56 -0.73 7.78
C LEU A 49 -9.61 -2.26 7.89
N LEU A 50 -9.16 -2.94 6.84
CA LEU A 50 -9.17 -4.39 6.76
C LEU A 50 -7.75 -4.94 6.84
N TRP A 51 -7.55 -5.93 7.71
CA TRP A 51 -6.37 -6.77 7.69
C TRP A 51 -6.63 -7.92 6.74
N VAL A 52 -5.81 -8.02 5.69
CA VAL A 52 -5.95 -9.02 4.63
C VAL A 52 -4.67 -9.84 4.52
N ASP A 53 -4.78 -11.08 4.03
CA ASP A 53 -3.60 -11.88 3.72
C ASP A 53 -2.77 -11.18 2.64
N ILE A 54 -1.45 -11.26 2.75
CA ILE A 54 -0.54 -10.61 1.81
C ILE A 54 -0.69 -11.16 0.38
N GLN A 55 -1.12 -12.42 0.23
CA GLN A 55 -1.46 -13.05 -1.05
C GLN A 55 -2.71 -12.43 -1.69
N ASP A 56 -3.64 -11.96 -0.85
CA ASP A 56 -4.93 -11.41 -1.28
C ASP A 56 -4.93 -9.88 -1.39
N CYS A 57 -3.95 -9.21 -0.80
CA CYS A 57 -3.88 -7.75 -0.72
C CYS A 57 -4.02 -7.06 -2.10
N CYS A 58 -3.40 -7.60 -3.15
CA CYS A 58 -3.47 -7.04 -4.50
C CYS A 58 -4.88 -7.04 -5.11
N LYS A 59 -5.83 -7.84 -4.58
CA LYS A 59 -7.24 -7.84 -5.03
C LYS A 59 -7.98 -6.55 -4.66
N TYR A 60 -7.51 -5.85 -3.63
CA TYR A 60 -8.14 -4.64 -3.09
C TYR A 60 -7.43 -3.35 -3.54
N ILE A 61 -6.36 -3.47 -4.34
CA ILE A 61 -5.57 -2.34 -4.81
C ILE A 61 -5.94 -2.06 -6.27
N HIS A 62 -6.23 -0.81 -6.60
CA HIS A 62 -6.58 -0.43 -7.97
C HIS A 62 -5.35 -0.04 -8.81
N LEU A 63 -4.39 0.68 -8.21
CA LEU A 63 -3.25 1.22 -8.95
C LEU A 63 -2.13 0.18 -9.06
N GLU A 64 -1.69 -0.11 -10.28
CA GLU A 64 -0.71 -1.17 -10.57
C GLU A 64 0.63 -0.94 -9.87
N HIS A 65 1.09 0.31 -9.77
CA HIS A 65 2.34 0.62 -9.09
C HIS A 65 2.29 0.33 -7.58
N GLN A 66 1.10 0.37 -6.96
CA GLN A 66 0.90 -0.03 -5.56
C GLN A 66 0.92 -1.55 -5.41
N LYS A 67 0.30 -2.31 -6.34
CA LYS A 67 0.40 -3.79 -6.37
C LYS A 67 1.85 -4.24 -6.52
N TRP A 68 2.60 -3.59 -7.40
CA TRP A 68 4.03 -3.85 -7.59
C TRP A 68 4.82 -3.64 -6.29
N ALA A 69 4.50 -2.61 -5.49
CA ALA A 69 5.14 -2.39 -4.21
C ALA A 69 4.88 -3.52 -3.20
N VAL A 70 3.66 -4.10 -3.20
CA VAL A 70 3.35 -5.29 -2.39
C VAL A 70 4.23 -6.48 -2.80
N HIS A 71 4.41 -6.72 -4.10
CA HIS A 71 5.31 -7.77 -4.59
C HIS A 71 6.78 -7.52 -4.18
N GLN A 72 7.25 -6.28 -4.19
CA GLN A 72 8.59 -5.95 -3.67
C GLN A 72 8.70 -6.25 -2.17
N ALA A 73 7.67 -5.92 -1.39
CA ALA A 73 7.63 -6.24 0.03
C ALA A 73 7.71 -7.76 0.28
N ILE A 74 6.95 -8.56 -0.47
CA ILE A 74 6.98 -10.03 -0.41
C ILE A 74 8.39 -10.55 -0.73
N ASN A 75 9.03 -10.06 -1.78
CA ASN A 75 10.37 -10.46 -2.16
C ASN A 75 11.39 -10.17 -1.04
N ILE A 76 11.30 -8.98 -0.41
CA ILE A 76 12.16 -8.63 0.72
C ILE A 76 11.93 -9.56 1.91
N LEU A 77 10.68 -9.89 2.22
CA LEU A 77 10.34 -10.79 3.34
C LEU A 77 10.84 -12.22 3.08
N ASN A 78 10.71 -12.71 1.85
CA ASN A 78 11.20 -14.04 1.47
C ASN A 78 12.73 -14.12 1.50
N ASN A 79 13.43 -13.07 1.08
CA ASN A 79 14.89 -13.00 1.13
C ASN A 79 15.46 -12.84 2.55
N LYS A 80 14.62 -12.49 3.53
CA LYS A 80 14.99 -12.37 4.95
C LYS A 80 14.76 -13.63 5.78
N LYS A 81 14.12 -14.68 5.22
CA LYS A 81 14.01 -15.98 5.89
C LYS A 81 15.35 -16.72 5.80
N TYR A 82 16.19 -16.54 6.80
CA TYR A 82 17.33 -17.40 7.15
C TYR A 82 17.03 -18.14 8.44
#